data_AF-A0A0H3IC63-F1
#
_entry.id   AF-A0A0H3IC63-F1
#
_cell.length_a   1.000
_cell.length_b   1.000
_cell.length_c   1.000
_cell.angle_alpha   90.00
_cell.angle_beta   90.00
_cell.angle_gamma   90.00
#
_symmetry.space_group_name_H-M   'P 1'
#
loop_
_entity.id
_entity.type
_entity.pdbx_description
1 polymer ?
#
loop_
_entity_poly.entity_id
_entity_poly.type
_entity_poly.pdbx_seq_one_letter_code
_entity_poly.pdbx_strand_id
1 'polypeptide(L)'
;MWGTPVPPDGWLELNGQLFNPSGNPVLAELYPSSRVPDFRGYFPRGWDNGAGVDPDSTRSITSYQLDELKEHTHTGSIIRRYTWGGHIDGWGLDDAQGVDNYDPSDSGKTGGVETRPQNIAVMFIIKAG
;
A
#
# COMPACT_ATOMS: atom_id res chain seq x y z
N MET A 1 14.59 -6.07 13.20
CA MET A 1 15.06 -5.28 12.05
C MET A 1 16.53 -4.97 12.25
N TRP A 2 17.27 -4.72 11.17
CA TRP A 2 18.71 -4.47 11.21
C TRP A 2 19.03 -3.12 10.54
N GLY A 3 19.98 -2.36 11.08
CA GLY A 3 20.20 -0.95 10.73
C GLY A 3 21.33 -0.69 9.72
N THR A 4 22.05 -1.72 9.25
CA THR A 4 23.14 -1.57 8.28
C THR A 4 22.91 -2.44 7.04
N PRO A 5 23.56 -2.13 5.90
CA PRO A 5 23.35 -2.89 4.66
C PRO A 5 24.00 -4.28 4.65
N VAL A 6 24.74 -4.64 5.69
CA VAL A 6 25.40 -5.95 5.81
C VAL A 6 24.86 -6.64 7.07
N PRO A 7 24.20 -7.82 6.94
CA PRO A 7 23.79 -8.60 8.10
C PRO A 7 25.00 -8.97 8.97
N PRO A 8 24.87 -9.03 10.31
CA PRO A 8 25.94 -9.54 11.17
C PRO A 8 26.24 -11.01 10.88
N ASP A 9 27.43 -11.47 11.28
CA ASP A 9 27.78 -12.88 11.23
C ASP A 9 26.71 -13.75 11.91
N GLY A 10 26.33 -14.84 11.24
CA GLY A 10 25.28 -15.75 11.69
C GLY A 10 23.84 -15.32 11.37
N TRP A 11 23.63 -14.17 10.72
CA TRP A 11 22.32 -13.72 10.25
C TRP A 11 22.23 -13.73 8.73
N LEU A 12 21.06 -14.09 8.21
CA LEU A 12 20.77 -14.04 6.77
C LEU A 12 19.78 -12.91 6.48
N GLU A 13 20.02 -12.17 5.41
CA GLU A 13 19.05 -11.24 4.85
C GLU A 13 17.87 -12.02 4.23
N LEU A 14 16.63 -11.55 4.46
CA LEU A 14 15.42 -12.06 3.82
C LEU A 14 15.29 -11.53 2.38
N ASN A 15 16.17 -11.99 1.51
CA ASN A 15 16.31 -11.52 0.12
C ASN A 15 16.10 -12.62 -0.93
N GLY A 16 15.47 -13.73 -0.54
CA GLY A 16 15.27 -14.86 -1.45
C GLY A 16 16.53 -15.69 -1.72
N GLN A 17 17.64 -15.52 -0.99
CA GLN A 17 18.86 -16.31 -1.21
C GLN A 17 18.73 -17.78 -0.79
N LEU A 18 19.54 -18.64 -1.39
CA LEU A 18 19.73 -20.02 -0.92
C LEU A 18 20.60 -20.05 0.33
N PHE A 19 20.38 -21.03 1.21
CA PHE A 19 21.23 -21.31 2.36
C PHE A 19 21.65 -22.79 2.38
N ASN A 20 22.73 -23.10 3.11
CA ASN A 20 23.18 -24.49 3.31
C ASN A 20 22.29 -25.18 4.36
N PRO A 21 21.48 -26.19 4.00
CA PRO A 21 20.57 -26.86 4.93
C PRO A 21 21.32 -27.64 6.00
N SER A 22 22.43 -28.29 5.65
CA SER A 22 23.23 -29.07 6.60
C SER A 22 23.88 -28.20 7.66
N GLY A 23 24.21 -26.94 7.32
CA GLY A 23 24.73 -25.96 8.27
C GLY A 23 23.64 -25.25 9.08
N ASN A 24 22.38 -25.31 8.65
CA ASN A 24 21.25 -24.61 9.27
C ASN A 24 20.01 -25.52 9.34
N PRO A 25 20.05 -26.63 10.10
CA PRO A 25 18.99 -27.65 10.08
C PRO A 25 17.63 -27.10 10.54
N VAL A 26 17.61 -26.22 11.55
CA VAL A 26 16.37 -25.57 12.03
C VAL A 26 15.77 -24.67 10.94
N LEU A 27 16.60 -23.93 10.20
CA LEU A 27 16.13 -23.10 9.10
C LEU A 27 15.61 -23.95 7.93
N ALA A 28 16.23 -25.11 7.69
CA ALA A 28 15.79 -26.07 6.67
C ALA A 28 14.43 -26.70 7.00
N GLU A 29 14.13 -26.92 8.29
CA GLU A 29 12.80 -27.36 8.74
C GLU A 29 11.74 -26.30 8.48
N LEU A 30 12.04 -25.04 8.76
CA LEU A 30 11.13 -23.91 8.52
C LEU A 30 10.96 -23.58 7.03
N TYR A 31 12.03 -23.71 6.25
CA TYR A 31 12.06 -23.41 4.81
C TYR A 31 12.63 -24.59 4.02
N PRO A 32 11.82 -25.62 3.71
CA PRO A 32 12.27 -26.83 3.02
C PRO A 32 12.87 -26.60 1.63
N SER A 33 12.55 -25.47 0.99
CA SER A 33 13.13 -25.04 -0.29
C SER A 33 14.60 -24.60 -0.18
N SER A 34 15.18 -24.61 1.02
CA SER A 34 16.54 -24.13 1.29
C SER A 34 16.74 -22.67 0.88
N ARG A 35 15.65 -21.89 0.89
CA ARG A 35 15.61 -20.49 0.50
C ARG A 35 14.89 -19.68 1.57
N VAL A 36 15.49 -18.57 1.98
CA VAL A 36 14.80 -17.60 2.85
C VAL A 36 13.73 -16.86 2.04
N PRO A 37 12.67 -16.32 2.67
CA PRO A 37 11.74 -15.42 1.99
C PRO A 37 12.44 -14.19 1.39
N ASP A 38 11.81 -13.55 0.41
CA ASP A 38 12.22 -12.24 -0.11
C ASP A 38 11.24 -11.17 0.35
N PHE A 39 11.63 -10.40 1.38
CA PHE A 39 10.80 -9.35 1.97
C PHE A 39 11.25 -7.94 1.57
N ARG A 40 12.22 -7.82 0.66
CA ARG A 40 12.75 -6.52 0.25
C ARG A 40 11.66 -5.71 -0.45
N GLY A 41 11.46 -4.47 0.01
CA GLY A 41 10.46 -3.54 -0.56
C GLY A 41 9.02 -3.74 -0.07
N TYR A 42 8.72 -4.82 0.67
CA TYR A 42 7.40 -5.05 1.23
C TYR A 42 7.28 -4.49 2.64
N PHE A 43 6.10 -3.97 2.97
CA PHE A 43 5.79 -3.59 4.33
C PHE A 43 5.44 -4.83 5.16
N PRO A 44 6.01 -4.98 6.38
CA PRO A 44 5.51 -5.98 7.31
C PRO A 44 4.17 -5.51 7.86
N ARG A 45 3.12 -6.29 7.64
CA ARG A 45 1.82 -6.09 8.26
C ARG A 45 1.60 -7.20 9.27
N GLY A 46 1.30 -6.81 10.51
CA GLY A 46 1.07 -7.76 11.59
C GLY A 46 0.00 -8.78 11.20
N TRP A 47 0.28 -10.06 11.40
CA TRP A 47 -0.72 -11.10 11.23
C TRP A 47 -1.80 -10.92 12.29
N ASP A 48 -3.05 -10.76 11.86
CA ASP A 48 -4.15 -10.36 12.74
C ASP A 48 -4.35 -11.33 13.91
N ASN A 49 -4.24 -12.63 13.64
CA ASN A 49 -4.36 -13.69 14.65
C ASN A 49 -5.59 -13.53 15.57
N GLY A 50 -6.71 -13.06 15.01
CA GLY A 50 -7.97 -12.86 15.73
C GLY A 50 -8.07 -11.55 16.51
N ALA A 51 -7.14 -10.62 16.36
CA ALA A 51 -7.22 -9.29 16.98
C ALA A 51 -8.32 -8.42 16.37
N GLY A 52 -8.74 -8.70 15.12
CA GLY A 52 -9.78 -7.94 14.42
C GLY A 52 -9.35 -6.52 14.01
N VAL A 53 -8.05 -6.26 13.94
CA VAL A 53 -7.48 -4.96 13.54
C VAL A 53 -7.22 -4.94 12.04
N ASP A 54 -6.74 -6.05 11.47
CA ASP A 54 -6.61 -6.20 10.03
C ASP A 54 -8.01 -6.46 9.44
N PRO A 55 -8.52 -5.62 8.52
CA PRO A 55 -9.76 -5.92 7.80
C PRO A 55 -9.66 -7.19 6.96
N ASP A 56 -8.45 -7.65 6.63
CA ASP A 56 -8.18 -8.92 5.97
C ASP A 56 -7.68 -9.99 6.97
N SER A 57 -8.46 -10.21 8.04
CA SER A 57 -8.08 -11.06 9.18
C SER A 57 -7.98 -12.56 8.87
N THR A 58 -8.43 -13.00 7.70
CA THR A 58 -8.43 -14.42 7.31
C THR A 58 -7.19 -14.82 6.51
N ARG A 59 -6.32 -13.86 6.16
CA ARG A 59 -5.13 -14.14 5.36
C ARG A 59 -4.10 -14.98 6.13
N SER A 60 -3.43 -15.87 5.40
CA SER A 60 -2.40 -16.74 5.96
C SER A 60 -1.13 -15.94 6.30
N ILE A 61 -0.35 -16.45 7.26
CA ILE A 61 1.00 -15.92 7.51
C ILE A 61 1.84 -16.02 6.23
N THR A 62 2.70 -15.03 5.98
CA THR A 62 3.52 -14.85 4.76
C THR A 62 2.75 -14.61 3.47
N SER A 63 1.42 -14.45 3.52
CA SER A 63 0.64 -14.03 2.34
C SER A 63 1.00 -12.62 1.90
N TYR A 64 0.98 -12.42 0.58
CA TYR A 64 1.18 -11.14 -0.08
C TYR A 64 -0.14 -10.41 -0.29
N GLN A 65 -0.13 -9.08 -0.13
CA GLN A 65 -1.26 -8.21 -0.38
C GLN A 65 -0.79 -6.97 -1.18
N LEU A 66 -1.51 -6.65 -2.25
CA LEU A 66 -1.27 -5.49 -3.10
C LEU A 66 -1.57 -4.17 -2.36
N ASP A 67 -1.03 -3.06 -2.89
CA ASP A 67 -1.38 -1.73 -2.43
C ASP A 67 -2.84 -1.37 -2.77
N GLU A 68 -3.41 -0.47 -1.97
CA GLU A 68 -4.78 0.02 -2.14
C GLU A 68 -4.87 1.46 -1.64
N LEU A 69 -5.78 2.25 -2.23
CA LEU A 69 -6.14 3.59 -1.77
C LEU A 69 -7.59 3.57 -1.29
N LYS A 70 -7.84 4.14 -0.11
CA LYS A 70 -9.20 4.22 0.43
C LYS A 70 -10.08 5.09 -0.47
N GLU A 71 -11.30 4.61 -0.68
CA GLU A 71 -12.33 5.29 -1.49
C GLU A 71 -12.51 6.73 -1.01
N HIS A 72 -12.43 7.67 -1.96
CA HIS A 72 -12.76 9.07 -1.73
C HIS A 72 -13.29 9.74 -3.01
N THR A 73 -13.80 10.96 -2.85
CA THR A 73 -14.25 11.83 -3.94
C THR A 73 -13.51 13.16 -3.89
N HIS A 74 -13.41 13.82 -5.04
CA HIS A 74 -13.01 15.22 -5.16
C HIS A 74 -14.16 16.01 -5.77
N THR A 75 -14.46 17.16 -5.16
CA THR A 75 -15.37 18.14 -5.75
C THR A 75 -14.54 19.23 -6.41
N GLY A 76 -14.62 19.31 -7.73
CA GLY A 76 -14.10 20.42 -8.53
C GLY A 76 -15.22 21.37 -8.91
N SER A 77 -14.83 22.55 -9.40
CA SER A 77 -15.75 23.48 -10.04
C SER A 77 -15.25 23.82 -11.42
N ILE A 78 -16.17 23.84 -12.37
CA ILE A 78 -15.96 24.51 -13.64
C ILE A 78 -16.75 25.82 -13.62
N ILE A 79 -16.09 26.92 -13.98
CA ILE A 79 -16.77 28.19 -14.20
C ILE A 79 -17.37 28.13 -15.61
N ARG A 80 -18.69 28.07 -15.71
CA ARG A 80 -19.38 28.23 -16.99
C ARG A 80 -19.75 29.70 -17.16
N ARG A 81 -19.11 30.39 -18.11
CA ARG A 81 -19.50 31.75 -18.50
C ARG A 81 -20.53 31.69 -19.62
N TYR A 82 -21.72 32.22 -19.36
CA TYR A 82 -22.73 32.41 -20.40
C TYR A 82 -22.58 33.80 -21.01
N THR A 83 -22.32 33.88 -22.31
CA THR A 83 -22.51 35.12 -23.09
C THR A 83 -23.79 34.99 -23.91
N TRP A 84 -24.55 36.08 -24.05
CA TRP A 84 -25.83 36.10 -24.77
C TRP A 84 -25.64 35.62 -26.23
N GLY A 85 -25.95 34.36 -26.51
CA GLY A 85 -25.86 33.75 -27.84
C GLY A 85 -24.74 32.72 -28.09
N GLY A 86 -23.95 32.31 -27.10
CA GLY A 86 -22.94 31.26 -27.31
C GLY A 86 -22.28 30.73 -26.04
N HIS A 87 -22.07 29.40 -26.00
CA HIS A 87 -21.32 28.71 -24.96
C HIS A 87 -19.81 28.95 -25.18
N ILE A 88 -19.09 29.39 -24.15
CA ILE A 88 -17.62 29.43 -24.15
C ILE A 88 -17.10 28.38 -23.17
N ASP A 89 -16.63 27.25 -23.71
CA ASP A 89 -15.85 26.25 -22.98
C ASP A 89 -14.40 26.74 -22.87
N GLY A 90 -14.04 27.46 -21.80
CA GLY A 90 -12.70 28.01 -21.68
C GLY A 90 -12.31 28.50 -20.29
N TRP A 91 -11.11 28.11 -19.86
CA TRP A 91 -10.45 28.53 -18.64
C TRP A 91 -9.98 29.99 -18.78
N GLY A 92 -10.59 30.90 -18.01
CA GLY A 92 -10.03 32.20 -17.65
C GLY A 92 -9.82 33.24 -18.76
N LEU A 93 -10.74 34.20 -18.89
CA LEU A 93 -10.42 35.58 -19.26
C LEU A 93 -11.04 36.49 -18.19
N ASP A 94 -10.20 37.22 -17.45
CA ASP A 94 -10.56 37.98 -16.25
C ASP A 94 -11.31 39.30 -16.52
N ASP A 95 -11.80 39.52 -17.74
CA ASP A 95 -12.42 40.79 -18.16
C ASP A 95 -13.80 40.61 -18.84
N ALA A 96 -14.37 39.41 -18.77
CA ALA A 96 -15.72 39.16 -19.30
C ALA A 96 -16.78 39.45 -18.23
N GLN A 97 -17.57 40.51 -18.42
CA GLN A 97 -18.76 40.81 -17.61
C GLN A 97 -19.86 39.75 -17.83
N GLY A 98 -19.76 38.63 -17.14
CA GLY A 98 -20.73 37.52 -17.16
C GLY A 98 -21.04 37.02 -15.75
N VAL A 99 -22.19 36.36 -15.58
CA VAL A 99 -22.54 35.69 -14.33
C VAL A 99 -21.75 34.39 -14.27
N ASP A 100 -20.83 34.26 -13.31
CA ASP A 100 -20.11 33.02 -13.06
C ASP A 100 -21.09 32.00 -12.48
N ASN A 101 -21.50 31.01 -13.27
CA ASN A 101 -22.31 29.91 -12.75
C ASN A 101 -21.36 28.82 -12.25
N TYR A 102 -21.32 28.66 -10.92
CA TYR A 102 -20.58 27.60 -10.26
C TYR A 102 -21.31 26.27 -10.50
N ASP A 103 -20.75 25.42 -11.35
CA ASP A 103 -21.26 24.06 -11.57
C ASP A 103 -20.35 23.06 -10.84
N PRO A 104 -20.73 22.57 -9.66
CA PRO A 104 -19.93 21.60 -8.93
C PRO A 104 -19.89 20.26 -9.70
N SER A 105 -18.70 19.82 -10.05
CA SER A 105 -18.45 18.51 -10.64
C SER A 105 -17.76 17.59 -9.62
N ASP A 106 -18.38 16.45 -9.30
CA ASP A 106 -17.79 15.42 -8.44
C ASP A 106 -17.02 14.40 -9.29
N SER A 107 -15.85 13.96 -8.83
CA SER A 107 -15.03 12.94 -9.50
C SER A 107 -15.69 11.55 -9.53
N GLY A 108 -16.74 11.34 -8.75
CA GLY A 108 -17.21 10.02 -8.36
C GLY A 108 -16.29 9.37 -7.32
N LYS A 109 -16.83 8.38 -6.62
CA LYS A 109 -16.10 7.58 -5.64
C LYS A 109 -15.11 6.65 -6.32
N THR A 110 -13.84 6.76 -5.96
CA THR A 110 -12.76 5.92 -6.50
C THR A 110 -11.85 5.44 -5.38
N GLY A 111 -11.50 4.15 -5.40
CA GLY A 111 -10.64 3.49 -4.40
C GLY A 111 -11.33 2.26 -3.81
N GLY A 112 -10.73 1.69 -2.77
CA GLY A 112 -11.25 0.53 -2.06
C GLY A 112 -11.48 0.80 -0.58
N VAL A 113 -11.38 -0.23 0.27
CA VAL A 113 -11.83 -0.14 1.68
C VAL A 113 -10.78 0.42 2.64
N GLU A 114 -9.52 0.46 2.21
CA GLU A 114 -8.37 0.86 3.02
C GLU A 114 -7.31 1.58 2.16
N THR A 115 -6.46 2.39 2.81
CA THR A 115 -5.18 2.84 2.21
C THR A 115 -4.05 2.01 2.81
N ARG A 116 -3.32 1.26 1.96
CA ARG A 116 -2.21 0.40 2.40
C ARG A 116 -1.12 0.29 1.33
N PRO A 117 0.15 0.08 1.73
CA PRO A 117 1.18 -0.33 0.80
C PRO A 117 1.10 -1.83 0.49
N GLN A 118 1.87 -2.26 -0.50
CA GLN A 118 2.16 -3.67 -0.72
C GLN A 118 2.82 -4.26 0.52
N ASN A 119 2.25 -5.33 1.05
CA ASN A 119 2.63 -5.86 2.35
C ASN A 119 2.60 -7.38 2.42
N ILE A 120 3.31 -7.92 3.41
CA ILE A 120 3.35 -9.34 3.72
C ILE A 120 2.88 -9.55 5.16
N ALA A 121 2.04 -10.56 5.39
CA ALA A 121 1.60 -10.96 6.72
C ALA A 121 2.73 -11.57 7.54
N VAL A 122 3.09 -10.97 8.67
CA VAL A 122 4.15 -11.47 9.56
C VAL A 122 3.74 -11.45 11.02
N MET A 123 4.19 -12.43 11.79
CA MET A 123 4.01 -12.41 13.24
C MET A 123 5.12 -11.59 13.90
N PHE A 124 4.74 -10.60 14.71
CA PHE A 124 5.69 -9.88 15.53
C PHE A 124 5.95 -10.66 16.82
N ILE A 125 7.20 -11.01 17.04
CA ILE A 125 7.66 -11.76 18.20
C ILE A 125 8.83 -11.02 18.87
N ILE A 126 8.98 -11.25 20.17
CA ILE A 126 10.13 -10.80 20.95
C ILE A 126 10.70 -11.99 21.71
N LYS A 127 12.02 -12.08 21.83
CA LYS A 127 12.66 -13.13 22.62
C LYS A 127 12.32 -12.93 24.09
N ALA A 128 11.76 -13.96 24.74
CA ALA A 128 11.32 -13.88 26.13
C ALA A 128 12.47 -13.96 27.17
N GLY A 129 13.62 -14.53 26.79
CA GLY A 129 14.80 -14.74 27.64
C GLY A 129 15.84 -15.57 26.90
#